data_AF-A0A7T8B9C0-F1
#
_entry.id   AF-A0A7T8B9C0-F1
#
_cell.length_a   1.000
_cell.length_b   1.000
_cell.length_c   1.000
_cell.angle_alpha   90.00
_cell.angle_beta   90.00
_cell.angle_gamma   90.00
#
_symmetry.space_group_name_H-M   'P 1'
#
loop_
_entity.id
_entity.type
_entity.pdbx_description
1 polymer ?
#
loop_
_entity_poly.entity_id
_entity_poly.type
_entity_poly.pdbx_seq_one_letter_code
_entity_poly.pdbx_strand_id
1 'polypeptide(L)'
;MFNQIKTYKLWAPDNAVWTAWAKPVLFATIPVGVPVKLVIPKIGWIQSAEKNTMVILDLPEKRGVEEALALAGLGYRPVPLYNGVFGPSGYAMAVDVSGIAKALYQGAVNLQDLRIPGDAPPAFMLDSSRMDGYSKPMGRYDNRWCVFPQDMPSAAFLVQRGIKRIIVRAGAVASDLSHILCRYQEQGIGIYLCGDSKKIRPVTVSKPSEFKSLMYRFKVTLGLTRNAAGGFGGYVPEPTQSGSGVRYYGMG
;
A
#
# COMPACT_ATOMS: atom_id res chain seq x y z
N MET A 1 3.53 -25.75 2.89
CA MET A 1 4.12 -24.43 3.22
C MET A 1 4.00 -23.56 1.98
N PHE A 2 3.51 -22.32 2.09
CA PHE A 2 3.47 -21.40 0.95
C PHE A 2 4.88 -20.85 0.68
N ASN A 3 5.33 -20.87 -0.58
CA ASN A 3 6.52 -20.14 -1.00
C ASN A 3 6.13 -18.71 -1.44
N GLN A 4 7.11 -17.82 -1.63
CA GLN A 4 6.90 -16.39 -1.92
C GLN A 4 5.95 -16.16 -3.10
N ILE A 5 6.19 -16.88 -4.21
CA ILE A 5 5.39 -16.76 -5.44
C ILE A 5 3.95 -17.21 -5.20
N LYS A 6 3.75 -18.36 -4.55
CA LYS A 6 2.41 -18.88 -4.27
C LYS A 6 1.64 -17.96 -3.33
N THR A 7 2.30 -17.41 -2.30
CA THR A 7 1.71 -16.41 -1.42
C THR A 7 1.29 -15.17 -2.22
N TYR A 8 2.18 -14.61 -3.03
CA TYR A 8 1.87 -13.44 -3.85
C TYR A 8 0.69 -13.70 -4.80
N LYS A 9 0.65 -14.85 -5.48
CA LYS A 9 -0.41 -15.20 -6.42
C LYS A 9 -1.79 -15.39 -5.79
N LEU A 10 -1.88 -15.64 -4.49
CA LEU A 10 -3.18 -15.62 -3.78
C LEU A 10 -3.74 -14.20 -3.63
N TRP A 11 -2.87 -13.22 -3.44
CA TRP A 11 -3.26 -11.80 -3.42
C TRP A 11 -3.41 -11.23 -4.84
N ALA A 12 -2.57 -11.68 -5.77
CA ALA A 12 -2.46 -11.17 -7.13
C ALA A 12 -2.62 -12.28 -8.18
N PRO A 13 -3.81 -12.93 -8.28
CA PRO A 13 -4.07 -13.90 -9.33
C PRO A 13 -4.06 -13.26 -10.72
N ASP A 14 -3.61 -14.01 -11.73
CA ASP A 14 -3.40 -13.52 -13.10
C ASP A 14 -4.69 -13.18 -13.85
N ASN A 15 -5.81 -13.74 -13.40
CA ASN A 15 -7.13 -13.55 -14.03
C ASN A 15 -7.96 -12.43 -13.38
N ALA A 16 -7.39 -11.65 -12.45
CA ALA A 16 -8.07 -10.54 -11.81
C ALA A 16 -7.62 -9.19 -12.40
N VAL A 17 -8.58 -8.32 -12.70
CA VAL A 17 -8.32 -7.05 -13.41
C VAL A 17 -7.35 -6.15 -12.65
N TRP A 18 -7.52 -6.06 -11.32
CA TRP A 18 -6.86 -5.06 -10.49
C TRP A 18 -5.50 -5.49 -9.95
N THR A 19 -5.11 -6.76 -10.16
CA THR A 19 -3.87 -7.31 -9.60
C THR A 19 -2.63 -6.88 -10.38
N ALA A 20 -2.80 -6.28 -11.57
CA ALA A 20 -1.73 -5.65 -12.33
C ALA A 20 -0.99 -4.53 -11.55
N TRP A 21 -1.63 -3.96 -10.53
CA TRP A 21 -1.02 -2.95 -9.66
C TRP A 21 -0.46 -3.53 -8.36
N ALA A 22 -0.66 -4.81 -8.07
CA ALA A 22 -0.18 -5.43 -6.84
C ALA A 22 1.36 -5.45 -6.81
N LYS A 23 1.97 -4.91 -5.75
CA LYS A 23 3.43 -4.86 -5.61
C LYS A 23 3.96 -6.17 -4.97
N PRO A 24 4.99 -6.81 -5.54
CA PRO A 24 5.57 -8.04 -5.01
C PRO A 24 6.55 -7.80 -3.85
N VAL A 25 6.88 -6.54 -3.52
CA VAL A 25 8.01 -6.17 -2.65
C VAL A 25 8.00 -6.88 -1.30
N LEU A 26 6.88 -6.85 -0.56
CA LEU A 26 6.80 -7.51 0.75
C LEU A 26 6.64 -9.04 0.66
N PHE A 27 6.52 -9.60 -0.54
CA PHE A 27 6.53 -11.03 -0.77
C PHE A 27 7.91 -11.56 -1.15
N ALA A 28 8.86 -10.69 -1.51
CA ALA A 28 10.20 -11.07 -1.95
C ALA A 28 10.99 -11.84 -0.88
N THR A 29 10.68 -11.66 0.41
CA THR A 29 11.31 -12.39 1.52
C THR A 29 10.26 -13.04 2.40
N ILE A 30 10.48 -14.30 2.79
CA ILE A 30 9.62 -14.99 3.76
C ILE A 30 9.87 -14.37 5.14
N PRO A 31 8.84 -13.84 5.83
CA PRO A 31 9.04 -13.23 7.13
C PRO A 31 9.44 -14.29 8.16
N VAL A 32 10.47 -13.98 8.96
CA VAL A 32 10.98 -14.84 10.03
C VAL A 32 10.27 -14.55 11.36
N GLY A 33 10.17 -15.56 12.21
CA GLY A 33 9.63 -15.47 13.57
C GLY A 33 8.18 -15.93 13.69
N VAL A 34 7.58 -15.67 14.85
CA VAL A 34 6.23 -16.16 15.17
C VAL A 34 5.20 -15.55 14.21
N PRO A 35 4.31 -16.37 13.60
CA PRO A 35 3.19 -15.88 12.80
C PRO A 35 2.33 -14.91 13.60
N VAL A 36 1.87 -13.84 12.93
CA VAL A 36 0.94 -12.92 13.57
C VAL A 36 -0.46 -13.51 13.55
N LYS A 37 -1.17 -13.44 14.69
CA LYS A 37 -2.60 -13.69 14.71
C LYS A 37 -3.32 -12.52 14.06
N LEU A 38 -4.10 -12.81 13.03
CA LEU A 38 -4.98 -11.85 12.37
C LEU A 38 -6.33 -11.83 13.08
N VAL A 39 -6.86 -10.63 13.30
CA VAL A 39 -8.22 -10.42 13.81
C VAL A 39 -9.03 -9.78 12.71
N ILE A 40 -9.86 -10.57 12.03
CA ILE A 40 -10.69 -10.08 10.93
C ILE A 40 -11.85 -9.26 11.51
N PRO A 41 -11.90 -7.94 11.28
CA PRO A 41 -12.92 -7.10 11.90
C PRO A 41 -14.27 -7.26 11.20
N LYS A 42 -15.36 -7.00 11.93
CA LYS A 42 -16.67 -6.78 11.29
C LYS A 42 -16.69 -5.40 10.65
N ILE A 43 -16.98 -5.37 9.35
CA ILE A 43 -17.18 -4.13 8.60
C ILE A 43 -18.62 -3.66 8.80
N GLY A 44 -18.78 -2.44 9.32
CA GLY A 44 -20.09 -1.82 9.58
C GLY A 44 -20.42 -0.65 8.66
N TRP A 45 -19.44 -0.16 7.89
CA TRP A 45 -19.58 1.01 7.03
C TRP A 45 -19.91 0.66 5.57
N ILE A 46 -19.84 -0.63 5.23
CA ILE A 46 -20.28 -1.18 3.95
C ILE A 46 -20.81 -2.59 4.15
N GLN A 47 -21.91 -2.93 3.46
CA GLN A 47 -22.61 -4.20 3.66
C GLN A 47 -22.17 -5.30 2.68
N SER A 48 -21.82 -4.93 1.44
CA SER A 48 -21.37 -5.85 0.40
C SER A 48 -20.54 -5.09 -0.65
N ALA A 49 -19.88 -5.82 -1.54
CA ALA A 49 -19.15 -5.23 -2.65
C ALA A 49 -20.07 -4.49 -3.62
N GLU A 50 -19.76 -3.21 -3.85
CA GLU A 50 -20.45 -2.38 -4.84
C GLU A 50 -19.55 -2.28 -6.08
N LYS A 51 -19.99 -2.81 -7.23
CA LYS A 51 -19.16 -2.89 -8.46
C LYS A 51 -18.59 -1.55 -8.92
N ASN A 52 -19.25 -0.43 -8.60
CA ASN A 52 -18.85 0.92 -8.97
C ASN A 52 -17.97 1.63 -7.91
N THR A 53 -17.59 0.93 -6.83
CA THR A 53 -16.83 1.49 -5.72
C THR A 53 -15.45 0.86 -5.63
N MET A 54 -14.41 1.69 -5.66
CA MET A 54 -13.07 1.28 -5.24
C MET A 54 -12.85 1.67 -3.78
N VAL A 55 -12.17 0.81 -3.02
CA VAL A 55 -11.72 1.10 -1.66
C VAL A 55 -10.21 1.29 -1.64
N ILE A 56 -9.73 2.27 -0.89
CA ILE A 56 -8.31 2.45 -0.57
C ILE A 56 -8.19 2.35 0.96
N LEU A 57 -7.57 1.27 1.43
CA LEU A 57 -7.23 1.04 2.83
C LEU A 57 -5.87 1.67 3.08
N ASP A 58 -5.85 2.86 3.68
CA ASP A 58 -4.62 3.54 4.07
C ASP A 58 -4.53 3.54 5.60
N LEU A 59 -4.10 2.39 6.13
CA LEU A 59 -4.15 2.04 7.55
C LEU A 59 -2.78 1.57 8.03
N PRO A 60 -2.44 1.77 9.30
CA PRO A 60 -1.11 1.45 9.81
C PRO A 60 -0.97 -0.06 10.05
N GLU A 61 0.26 -0.54 9.90
CA GLU A 61 0.66 -1.91 10.22
C GLU A 61 -0.27 -2.96 9.57
N LYS A 62 -0.55 -4.07 10.27
CA LYS A 62 -1.38 -5.17 9.79
C LYS A 62 -2.86 -4.82 9.62
N ARG A 63 -3.34 -3.67 10.12
CA ARG A 63 -4.78 -3.32 10.11
C ARG A 63 -5.31 -3.21 8.69
N GLY A 64 -4.51 -2.73 7.75
CA GLY A 64 -4.86 -2.71 6.32
C GLY A 64 -5.15 -4.10 5.79
N VAL A 65 -4.31 -5.09 6.14
CA VAL A 65 -4.48 -6.50 5.74
C VAL A 65 -5.72 -7.10 6.39
N GLU A 66 -5.93 -6.87 7.68
CA GLU A 66 -7.09 -7.39 8.42
C GLU A 66 -8.41 -6.86 7.85
N GLU A 67 -8.52 -5.55 7.60
CA GLU A 67 -9.73 -4.94 7.03
C GLU A 67 -9.93 -5.36 5.56
N ALA A 68 -8.85 -5.57 4.80
CA ALA A 68 -8.92 -6.07 3.44
C ALA A 68 -9.46 -7.50 3.35
N LEU A 69 -9.09 -8.38 4.28
CA LEU A 69 -9.63 -9.73 4.36
C LEU A 69 -11.13 -9.72 4.71
N ALA A 70 -11.55 -8.81 5.58
CA ALA A 70 -12.97 -8.64 5.86
C ALA A 70 -13.74 -8.14 4.62
N LEU A 71 -13.19 -7.18 3.87
CA LEU A 71 -13.75 -6.72 2.60
C LEU A 71 -13.73 -7.82 1.52
N ALA A 72 -12.73 -8.69 1.52
CA ALA A 72 -12.66 -9.85 0.64
C ALA A 72 -13.84 -10.80 0.89
N GLY A 73 -14.20 -11.03 2.15
CA GLY A 73 -15.43 -11.76 2.52
C GLY A 73 -16.73 -11.08 2.07
N LEU A 74 -16.70 -9.76 1.83
CA LEU A 74 -17.81 -8.99 1.25
C LEU A 74 -17.80 -8.95 -0.28
N GLY A 75 -16.78 -9.53 -0.93
CA GLY A 75 -16.65 -9.60 -2.39
C GLY A 75 -15.73 -8.57 -3.04
N TYR A 76 -14.92 -7.84 -2.26
CA TYR A 76 -13.86 -6.98 -2.82
C TYR A 76 -12.60 -7.79 -3.16
N ARG A 77 -11.83 -7.35 -4.16
CA ARG A 77 -10.50 -7.88 -4.44
C ARG A 77 -9.45 -7.10 -3.65
N PRO A 78 -8.79 -7.68 -2.63
CA PRO A 78 -7.67 -7.01 -1.98
C PRO A 78 -6.48 -6.91 -2.95
N VAL A 79 -5.82 -5.75 -2.99
CA VAL A 79 -4.66 -5.49 -3.86
C VAL A 79 -3.52 -4.86 -3.05
N PRO A 80 -2.46 -5.61 -2.71
CA PRO A 80 -1.32 -5.08 -1.95
C PRO A 80 -0.53 -4.05 -2.76
N LEU A 81 -0.44 -2.80 -2.28
CA LEU A 81 0.37 -1.75 -2.91
C LEU A 81 1.64 -1.37 -2.13
N TYR A 82 1.95 -2.11 -1.06
CA TYR A 82 3.12 -1.86 -0.22
C TYR A 82 4.44 -1.90 -1.02
N ASN A 83 5.19 -0.79 -0.99
CA ASN A 83 6.43 -0.63 -1.77
C ASN A 83 7.69 -0.34 -0.92
N GLY A 84 7.55 -0.34 0.40
CA GLY A 84 8.69 -0.26 1.34
C GLY A 84 9.38 -1.62 1.45
N VAL A 85 10.70 -1.64 1.33
CA VAL A 85 11.51 -2.87 1.37
C VAL A 85 11.92 -3.20 2.81
N PHE A 86 12.16 -4.49 3.07
CA PHE A 86 12.79 -4.91 4.31
C PHE A 86 14.21 -4.32 4.45
N GLY A 87 14.50 -3.77 5.62
CA GLY A 87 15.87 -3.51 6.06
C GLY A 87 16.50 -4.76 6.70
N PRO A 88 17.78 -4.68 7.10
CA PRO A 88 18.51 -5.79 7.73
C PRO A 88 17.86 -6.31 9.02
N SER A 89 17.12 -5.45 9.74
CA SER A 89 16.32 -5.81 10.91
C SER A 89 15.16 -4.81 11.12
N GLY A 90 14.11 -5.23 11.85
CA GLY A 90 12.96 -4.38 12.18
C GLY A 90 13.33 -3.05 12.83
N TYR A 91 14.20 -3.11 13.83
CA TYR A 91 14.71 -1.94 14.56
C TYR A 91 15.55 -0.99 13.69
N ALA A 92 16.18 -1.52 12.65
CA ALA A 92 16.98 -0.74 11.73
C ALA A 92 16.12 0.00 10.68
N MET A 93 14.86 -0.36 10.44
CA MET A 93 14.03 0.30 9.41
C MET A 93 13.42 1.60 9.91
N ALA A 94 13.34 2.62 9.05
CA ALA A 94 12.62 3.86 9.32
C ALA A 94 11.13 3.62 9.61
N VAL A 95 10.51 2.75 8.80
CA VAL A 95 9.12 2.29 8.92
C VAL A 95 9.14 0.77 9.13
N ASP A 96 8.58 0.27 10.22
CA ASP A 96 8.55 -1.18 10.47
C ASP A 96 7.44 -1.87 9.65
N VAL A 97 7.84 -2.56 8.57
CA VAL A 97 6.92 -3.31 7.69
C VAL A 97 6.78 -4.78 8.10
N SER A 98 7.45 -5.23 9.16
CA SER A 98 7.50 -6.64 9.56
C SER A 98 6.13 -7.21 9.88
N GLY A 99 5.29 -6.42 10.57
CA GLY A 99 3.91 -6.79 10.90
C GLY A 99 3.03 -6.97 9.65
N ILE A 100 3.21 -6.10 8.65
CA ILE A 100 2.48 -6.14 7.38
C ILE A 100 2.86 -7.40 6.60
N ALA A 101 4.15 -7.67 6.44
CA ALA A 101 4.61 -8.85 5.71
C ALA A 101 4.13 -10.15 6.35
N LYS A 102 4.24 -10.29 7.69
CA LYS A 102 3.70 -11.44 8.41
C LYS A 102 2.19 -11.57 8.21
N ALA A 103 1.46 -10.46 8.22
CA ALA A 103 0.03 -10.44 7.98
C ALA A 103 -0.34 -10.86 6.55
N LEU A 104 0.42 -10.44 5.53
CA LEU A 104 0.19 -10.85 4.14
C LEU A 104 0.37 -12.37 3.96
N TYR A 105 1.39 -12.96 4.60
CA TYR A 105 1.61 -14.41 4.55
C TYR A 105 0.51 -15.19 5.27
N GLN A 106 0.10 -14.74 6.47
CA GLN A 106 -1.01 -15.37 7.18
C GLN A 106 -2.34 -15.18 6.44
N GLY A 107 -2.58 -13.98 5.91
CA GLY A 107 -3.81 -13.63 5.20
C GLY A 107 -3.95 -14.35 3.87
N ALA A 108 -2.84 -14.76 3.23
CA ALA A 108 -2.90 -15.62 2.06
C ALA A 108 -3.61 -16.96 2.37
N VAL A 109 -3.40 -17.51 3.57
CA VAL A 109 -4.13 -18.71 4.03
C VAL A 109 -5.63 -18.42 4.09
N ASN A 110 -6.03 -17.27 4.63
CA ASN A 110 -7.44 -16.86 4.69
C ASN A 110 -8.06 -16.62 3.30
N LEU A 111 -7.28 -16.11 2.33
CA LEU A 111 -7.76 -15.87 0.97
C LEU A 111 -7.95 -17.14 0.15
N GLN A 112 -7.21 -18.21 0.45
CA GLN A 112 -7.23 -19.44 -0.34
C GLN A 112 -8.66 -20.00 -0.50
N ASP A 113 -9.47 -19.90 0.56
CA ASP A 113 -10.82 -20.46 0.58
C ASP A 113 -11.89 -19.48 0.05
N LEU A 114 -11.51 -18.24 -0.26
CA LEU A 114 -12.42 -17.21 -0.76
C LEU A 114 -12.51 -17.22 -2.28
N ARG A 115 -13.73 -17.42 -2.79
CA ARG A 115 -14.03 -17.26 -4.21
C ARG A 115 -14.40 -15.81 -4.51
N ILE A 116 -13.40 -15.04 -4.92
CA ILE A 116 -13.57 -13.64 -5.33
C ILE A 116 -13.58 -13.59 -6.86
N PRO A 117 -14.59 -12.97 -7.51
CA PRO A 117 -14.62 -12.79 -8.96
C PRO A 117 -13.38 -12.06 -9.52
N GLY A 118 -13.05 -12.30 -10.78
CA GLY A 118 -11.94 -11.62 -11.46
C GLY A 118 -12.22 -10.13 -11.74
N ASP A 119 -13.50 -9.76 -11.87
CA ASP A 119 -14.00 -8.39 -12.06
C ASP A 119 -14.43 -7.72 -10.74
N ALA A 120 -14.22 -8.38 -9.58
CA ALA A 120 -14.57 -7.83 -8.28
C ALA A 120 -13.95 -6.44 -8.06
N PRO A 121 -14.66 -5.47 -7.47
CA PRO A 121 -14.12 -4.13 -7.24
C PRO A 121 -12.87 -4.18 -6.34
N PRO A 122 -11.90 -3.28 -6.53
CA PRO A 122 -10.63 -3.35 -5.80
C PRO A 122 -10.71 -2.74 -4.41
N ALA A 123 -9.97 -3.34 -3.48
CA ALA A 123 -9.59 -2.79 -2.18
C ALA A 123 -8.05 -2.68 -2.15
N PHE A 124 -7.53 -1.51 -2.52
CA PHE A 124 -6.10 -1.23 -2.55
C PHE A 124 -5.57 -1.01 -1.14
N MET A 125 -4.48 -1.71 -0.78
CA MET A 125 -3.89 -1.66 0.56
C MET A 125 -2.59 -0.85 0.56
N LEU A 126 -2.58 0.23 1.32
CA LEU A 126 -1.44 1.10 1.60
C LEU A 126 -1.13 1.04 3.10
N ASP A 127 0.05 1.53 3.46
CA ASP A 127 0.45 1.73 4.86
C ASP A 127 0.41 3.22 5.16
N SER A 128 -0.42 3.65 6.12
CA SER A 128 -0.51 5.07 6.49
C SER A 128 0.78 5.60 7.11
N SER A 129 1.62 4.70 7.63
CA SER A 129 2.92 5.03 8.21
C SER A 129 4.06 5.04 7.21
N ARG A 130 3.79 4.85 5.91
CA ARG A 130 4.81 4.77 4.83
C ARG A 130 5.74 5.99 4.71
N MET A 131 5.29 7.15 5.17
CA MET A 131 6.08 8.38 5.20
C MET A 131 6.43 8.82 6.62
N ASP A 132 6.10 8.02 7.64
CA ASP A 132 6.47 8.30 9.03
C ASP A 132 7.99 8.18 9.19
N GLY A 133 8.58 9.10 9.94
CA GLY A 133 10.02 9.15 10.21
C GLY A 133 10.73 10.38 9.64
N TYR A 134 11.81 10.76 10.32
CA TYR A 134 12.62 11.91 9.93
C TYR A 134 13.22 11.76 8.53
N SER A 135 13.37 12.88 7.82
CA SER A 135 14.20 12.93 6.61
C SER A 135 15.61 12.42 6.93
N LYS A 136 16.04 11.34 6.27
CA LYS A 136 17.35 10.70 6.47
C LYS A 136 17.58 10.24 7.92
N PRO A 137 16.94 9.15 8.35
CA PRO A 137 17.14 8.63 9.69
C PRO A 137 18.55 8.02 9.76
N MET A 138 19.53 8.82 10.23
CA MET A 138 20.93 8.43 10.34
C MET A 138 21.07 7.11 11.10
N GLY A 139 21.91 6.20 10.59
CA GLY A 139 22.11 4.88 11.18
C GLY A 139 20.96 3.89 10.96
N ARG A 140 19.86 4.31 10.31
CA ARG A 140 18.71 3.46 9.96
C ARG A 140 18.61 3.26 8.44
N TYR A 141 17.94 2.17 8.08
CA TYR A 141 17.54 1.83 6.73
C TYR A 141 16.28 2.61 6.35
N ASP A 142 16.40 3.53 5.39
CA ASP A 142 15.29 4.35 4.94
C ASP A 142 14.45 3.60 3.91
N ASN A 143 13.37 2.98 4.37
CA ASN A 143 12.38 2.28 3.56
C ASN A 143 11.05 3.05 3.43
N ARG A 144 11.05 4.35 3.73
CA ARG A 144 9.90 5.22 3.48
C ARG A 144 9.60 5.26 1.99
N TRP A 145 8.32 5.38 1.65
CA TRP A 145 7.87 5.38 0.26
C TRP A 145 6.61 6.20 0.09
N CYS A 146 6.43 6.76 -1.09
CA CYS A 146 5.24 7.52 -1.47
C CYS A 146 4.54 6.87 -2.66
N VAL A 147 3.23 7.11 -2.78
CA VAL A 147 2.47 6.70 -3.97
C VAL A 147 2.58 7.72 -5.08
N PHE A 148 2.70 7.25 -6.32
CA PHE A 148 2.61 8.08 -7.51
C PHE A 148 1.38 7.73 -8.36
N PRO A 149 0.94 8.64 -9.26
CA PRO A 149 -0.19 8.36 -10.15
C PRO A 149 -0.06 7.10 -11.03
N GLN A 150 1.15 6.58 -11.26
CA GLN A 150 1.39 5.35 -12.01
C GLN A 150 1.29 4.09 -11.14
N ASP A 151 1.31 4.22 -9.82
CA ASP A 151 1.18 3.09 -8.90
C ASP A 151 -0.27 2.61 -8.76
N MET A 152 -1.23 3.37 -9.29
CA MET A 152 -2.66 3.03 -9.30
C MET A 152 -3.25 3.16 -10.70
N PRO A 153 -4.45 2.60 -10.98
CA PRO A 153 -5.09 2.73 -12.29
C PRO A 153 -5.33 4.19 -12.67
N SER A 154 -5.29 4.51 -13.96
CA SER A 154 -5.66 5.85 -14.41
C SER A 154 -7.15 6.12 -14.18
N ALA A 155 -7.52 7.39 -14.03
CA ALA A 155 -8.91 7.81 -13.90
C ALA A 155 -9.79 7.31 -15.06
N ALA A 156 -9.27 7.39 -16.29
CA ALA A 156 -9.95 6.90 -17.48
C ALA A 156 -10.18 5.38 -17.42
N PHE A 157 -9.18 4.61 -16.95
CA PHE A 157 -9.34 3.18 -16.74
C PHE A 157 -10.42 2.86 -15.70
N LEU A 158 -10.43 3.58 -14.58
CA LEU A 158 -11.45 3.42 -13.54
C LEU A 158 -12.86 3.67 -14.09
N VAL A 159 -13.05 4.78 -14.81
CA VAL A 159 -14.35 5.14 -15.42
C VAL A 159 -14.78 4.10 -16.44
N GLN A 160 -13.88 3.64 -17.32
CA GLN A 160 -14.16 2.57 -18.29
C GLN A 160 -14.60 1.26 -17.61
N ARG A 161 -14.07 0.97 -16.43
CA ARG A 161 -14.46 -0.19 -15.60
C ARG A 161 -15.68 0.07 -14.71
N GLY A 162 -16.34 1.22 -14.87
CA GLY A 162 -17.57 1.56 -14.16
C GLY A 162 -17.36 2.05 -12.73
N ILE A 163 -16.12 2.31 -12.29
CA ILE A 163 -15.84 2.90 -10.99
C ILE A 163 -16.23 4.38 -11.01
N LYS A 164 -17.14 4.74 -10.12
CA LYS A 164 -17.67 6.10 -9.96
C LYS A 164 -17.43 6.66 -8.55
N ARG A 165 -17.12 5.78 -7.61
CA ARG A 165 -16.93 6.11 -6.19
C ARG A 165 -15.62 5.56 -5.68
N ILE A 166 -14.92 6.34 -4.86
CA ILE A 166 -13.74 5.91 -4.10
C ILE A 166 -13.97 6.18 -2.63
N ILE A 167 -13.81 5.14 -1.79
CA ILE A 167 -13.79 5.27 -0.33
C ILE A 167 -12.36 5.12 0.14
N VAL A 168 -11.81 6.16 0.76
CA VAL A 168 -10.53 6.13 1.45
C VAL A 168 -10.80 5.80 2.91
N ARG A 169 -10.37 4.64 3.38
CA ARG A 169 -10.39 4.24 4.78
C ARG A 169 -9.08 4.68 5.42
N ALA A 170 -9.12 5.83 6.09
CA ALA A 170 -7.97 6.48 6.72
C ALA A 170 -8.42 7.53 7.75
N GLY A 171 -7.54 7.96 8.64
CA GLY A 171 -7.80 9.11 9.52
C GLY A 171 -7.91 10.42 8.75
N ALA A 172 -7.06 10.60 7.73
CA ALA A 172 -7.07 11.72 6.80
C ALA A 172 -6.52 11.28 5.43
N VAL A 173 -6.75 12.09 4.40
CA VAL A 173 -6.15 11.84 3.07
C VAL A 173 -4.66 12.22 3.13
N ALA A 174 -3.79 11.24 2.87
CA ALA A 174 -2.35 11.47 2.80
C ALA A 174 -1.98 12.41 1.64
N SER A 175 -0.93 13.21 1.84
CA SER A 175 -0.49 14.22 0.86
C SER A 175 -0.07 13.59 -0.47
N ASP A 176 0.66 12.48 -0.45
CA ASP A 176 1.05 11.75 -1.67
C ASP A 176 -0.16 11.17 -2.43
N LEU A 177 -1.13 10.62 -1.69
CA LEU A 177 -2.36 10.07 -2.25
C LEU A 177 -3.24 11.17 -2.88
N SER A 178 -3.17 12.41 -2.39
CA SER A 178 -3.93 13.54 -2.94
C SER A 178 -3.65 13.80 -4.42
N HIS A 179 -2.42 13.56 -4.89
CA HIS A 179 -2.06 13.69 -6.31
C HIS A 179 -2.80 12.69 -7.21
N ILE A 180 -3.19 11.55 -6.66
CA ILE A 180 -3.94 10.52 -7.36
C ILE A 180 -5.43 10.85 -7.29
N LEU A 181 -5.95 11.10 -6.09
CA LEU A 181 -7.38 11.37 -5.85
C LEU A 181 -7.85 12.63 -6.57
N CYS A 182 -7.02 13.67 -6.65
CA CYS A 182 -7.37 14.90 -7.38
C CYS A 182 -7.57 14.62 -8.89
N ARG A 183 -6.78 13.71 -9.50
CA ARG A 183 -6.97 13.31 -10.90
C ARG A 183 -8.27 12.53 -11.10
N TYR A 184 -8.65 11.70 -10.13
CA TYR A 184 -9.92 10.98 -10.15
C TYR A 184 -11.11 11.96 -10.03
N GLN A 185 -11.00 12.94 -9.12
CA GLN A 185 -12.01 13.98 -8.95
C GLN A 185 -12.18 14.86 -10.21
N GLU A 186 -11.08 15.22 -10.89
CA GLU A 186 -11.12 15.95 -12.17
C GLU A 186 -11.85 15.17 -13.29
N GLN A 187 -12.01 13.85 -13.14
CA GLN A 187 -12.75 12.99 -14.07
C GLN A 187 -14.14 12.60 -13.55
N GLY A 188 -14.64 13.30 -12.51
CA GLY A 188 -15.99 13.11 -11.99
C GLY A 188 -16.17 11.92 -11.06
N ILE A 189 -15.08 11.29 -10.59
CA ILE A 189 -15.16 10.21 -9.60
C ILE A 189 -15.36 10.82 -8.21
N GLY A 190 -16.41 10.42 -7.50
CA GLY A 190 -16.70 10.89 -6.15
C GLY A 190 -15.74 10.32 -5.11
N ILE A 191 -15.11 11.20 -4.31
CA ILE A 191 -14.16 10.82 -3.27
C ILE A 191 -14.83 10.93 -1.89
N TYR A 192 -14.70 9.87 -1.09
CA TYR A 192 -15.25 9.77 0.24
C TYR A 192 -14.18 9.33 1.23
N LEU A 193 -14.25 9.83 2.46
CA LEU A 193 -13.39 9.43 3.56
C LEU A 193 -14.21 8.65 4.59
N CYS A 194 -13.71 7.49 4.99
CA CYS A 194 -14.20 6.69 6.10
C CYS A 194 -13.13 6.73 7.21
N GLY A 195 -13.35 7.59 8.21
CA GLY A 195 -12.49 7.71 9.39
C GLY A 195 -12.85 6.69 10.48
N ASP A 196 -12.25 6.81 11.66
CA ASP A 196 -12.45 5.85 12.75
C ASP A 196 -13.86 5.81 13.33
N SER A 197 -14.64 6.88 13.13
CA SER A 197 -16.08 6.88 13.39
C SER A 197 -16.87 5.92 12.49
N LYS A 198 -16.22 5.34 11.47
CA LYS A 198 -16.81 4.44 10.46
C LYS A 198 -18.00 5.08 9.72
N LYS A 199 -18.05 6.41 9.68
CA LYS A 199 -19.01 7.17 8.87
C LYS A 199 -18.33 7.59 7.58
N ILE A 200 -18.98 7.28 6.46
CA ILE A 200 -18.54 7.71 5.13
C ILE A 200 -19.02 9.15 4.93
N ARG A 201 -18.09 10.04 4.59
CA ARG A 201 -18.40 11.44 4.23
C ARG A 201 -17.74 11.82 2.91
N PRO A 202 -18.40 12.62 2.05
CA PRO A 202 -17.76 13.15 0.86
C PRO A 202 -16.60 14.07 1.25
N VAL A 203 -15.53 14.07 0.45
CA VAL A 203 -14.39 14.97 0.63
C VAL A 203 -13.98 15.56 -0.70
N THR A 204 -13.74 16.87 -0.72
CA THR A 204 -13.12 17.54 -1.85
C THR A 204 -11.61 17.51 -1.64
N VAL A 205 -10.88 16.83 -2.53
CA VAL A 205 -9.42 16.77 -2.45
C VAL A 205 -8.85 18.03 -3.11
N SER A 206 -8.20 18.87 -2.30
CA SER A 206 -7.49 20.05 -2.78
C SER A 206 -6.33 19.67 -3.70
N LYS A 207 -6.07 20.50 -4.71
CA LYS A 207 -4.91 20.33 -5.58
C LYS A 207 -3.62 20.46 -4.75
N PRO A 208 -2.77 19.43 -4.69
CA PRO A 208 -1.49 19.55 -4.00
C PRO A 208 -0.54 20.51 -4.74
N SER A 209 0.50 20.98 -4.05
CA SER A 209 1.55 21.78 -4.68
C SER A 209 2.20 20.96 -5.81
N GLU A 210 2.58 21.64 -6.89
CA GLU A 210 3.23 21.00 -8.06
C GLU A 210 2.40 19.86 -8.70
N PHE A 211 1.08 19.91 -8.58
CA PHE A 211 0.17 18.98 -9.23
C PHE A 211 0.41 18.91 -10.75
N LYS A 212 0.51 17.68 -11.29
CA LYS A 212 0.89 17.36 -12.69
C LYS A 212 2.31 17.78 -13.11
N SER A 213 3.10 18.40 -12.24
CA SER A 213 4.51 18.68 -12.50
C SER A 213 5.38 17.45 -12.25
N LEU A 214 6.38 17.23 -13.11
CA LEU A 214 7.44 16.24 -12.86
C LEU A 214 8.32 16.64 -11.66
N MET A 215 8.33 17.93 -11.28
CA MET A 215 9.13 18.46 -10.16
C MET A 215 8.74 17.85 -8.81
N TYR A 216 7.47 17.54 -8.60
CA TYR A 216 7.01 16.86 -7.39
C TYR A 216 7.71 15.51 -7.21
N ARG A 217 7.83 14.73 -8.29
CA ARG A 217 8.54 13.43 -8.26
C ARG A 217 9.99 13.65 -7.87
N PHE A 218 10.69 14.57 -8.54
CA PHE A 218 12.09 14.87 -8.24
C PHE A 218 12.27 15.27 -6.77
N LYS A 219 11.47 16.22 -6.26
CA LYS A 219 11.55 16.69 -4.87
C LYS A 219 11.30 15.58 -3.84
N VAL A 220 10.27 14.78 -4.03
CA VAL A 220 9.97 13.68 -3.09
C VAL A 220 11.03 12.58 -3.18
N THR A 221 11.51 12.24 -4.38
CA THR A 221 12.57 11.23 -4.54
C THR A 221 13.92 11.66 -4.00
N LEU A 222 14.26 12.96 -3.98
CA LEU A 222 15.50 13.46 -3.38
C LEU A 222 15.59 13.20 -1.87
N GLY A 223 14.44 13.02 -1.20
CA GLY A 223 14.35 12.73 0.23
C GLY A 223 14.15 11.26 0.58
N LEU A 224 14.09 10.36 -0.42
CA LEU A 224 13.84 8.93 -0.26
C LEU A 224 14.98 8.12 -0.87
N THR A 225 15.31 6.99 -0.24
CA THR A 225 16.37 6.10 -0.75
C THR A 225 15.75 5.04 -1.66
N ARG A 226 16.35 4.77 -2.82
CA ARG A 226 15.90 3.73 -3.77
C ARG A 226 16.87 2.56 -3.81
N ASN A 227 16.34 1.35 -3.95
CA ASN A 227 17.15 0.17 -4.19
C ASN A 227 17.35 -0.08 -5.70
N ALA A 228 18.31 -0.94 -6.04
CA ALA A 228 18.62 -1.29 -7.43
C ALA A 228 17.51 -2.10 -8.13
N ALA A 229 16.58 -2.69 -7.36
CA ALA A 229 15.47 -3.51 -7.86
C ALA A 229 14.17 -2.71 -8.11
N GLY A 230 14.20 -1.38 -7.98
CA GLY A 230 13.08 -0.49 -8.31
C GLY A 230 12.08 -0.21 -7.17
N GLY A 231 12.33 -0.74 -5.96
CA GLY A 231 11.61 -0.43 -4.73
C GLY A 231 12.27 0.71 -3.91
N PHE A 232 11.63 1.10 -2.80
CA PHE A 232 12.16 2.10 -1.88
C PHE A 232 12.85 1.44 -0.68
N GLY A 233 14.10 1.84 -0.41
CA GLY A 233 14.95 1.22 0.60
C GLY A 233 16.45 1.46 0.35
N GLY A 234 17.17 1.89 1.37
CA GLY A 234 18.64 1.84 1.41
C GLY A 234 19.21 2.35 2.73
N TYR A 235 20.47 1.99 3.01
CA TYR A 235 21.16 2.41 4.24
C TYR A 235 21.61 3.87 4.15
N VAL A 236 21.31 4.67 5.17
CA VAL A 236 21.77 6.06 5.28
C VAL A 236 23.04 6.11 6.14
N PRO A 237 24.23 6.38 5.55
CA PRO A 237 25.50 6.36 6.28
C PRO A 237 25.60 7.49 7.31
N GLU A 238 26.29 7.24 8.43
CA GLU A 238 26.62 8.26 9.43
C GLU A 238 27.84 9.09 8.99
N PRO A 239 27.89 10.41 9.28
CA PRO A 239 28.99 11.30 8.89
C PRO A 239 30.37 10.89 9.43
N THR A 240 30.43 10.04 10.46
CA THR A 240 31.66 9.59 11.12
C THR A 240 32.26 8.33 10.51
N GLN A 241 31.63 7.70 9.52
CA GLN A 241 32.21 6.58 8.75
C GLN A 241 32.86 7.06 7.45
N SER A 242 33.80 7.99 7.55
CA SER A 242 34.80 8.23 6.51
C SER A 242 35.93 7.20 6.64
N GLY A 243 35.65 5.94 6.30
CA GLY A 243 36.65 4.88 6.28
C GLY A 243 36.11 3.58 5.68
N SER A 244 36.51 3.28 4.44
CA SER A 244 36.25 2.04 3.69
C SER A 244 34.76 1.65 3.47
N GLY A 245 34.27 1.91 2.25
CA GLY A 245 32.91 1.63 1.84
C GLY A 245 32.57 0.14 1.82
N VAL A 246 31.74 -0.29 2.76
CA VAL A 246 30.95 -1.53 2.63
C VAL A 246 29.52 -1.11 2.31
N ARG A 247 29.10 -1.33 1.06
CA ARG A 247 27.69 -1.18 0.66
C ARG A 247 26.91 -2.36 1.25
N TYR A 248 26.12 -2.11 2.29
CA TYR A 248 25.16 -3.09 2.78
C TYR A 248 23.96 -3.13 1.83
N TYR A 249 23.87 -4.21 1.06
CA TYR A 249 22.75 -4.47 0.16
C TYR A 249 21.52 -4.86 0.98
N GLY A 250 20.38 -4.20 0.73
CA GLY A 250 19.09 -4.71 1.18
C GLY A 250 18.76 -5.99 0.41
N MET A 251 18.24 -7.02 1.09
CA MET A 251 17.70 -8.20 0.42
C MET A 251 16.35 -7.85 -0.20
N GLY A 252 16.31 -7.75 -1.52
CA GLY A 252 15.12 -7.54 -2.34
C GLY A 252 14.94 -8.65 -3.35
#